data_AF-A0A0J7YW05-F1
#
_entry.id   AF-A0A0J7YW05-F1
#
_cell.length_a   1.000
_cell.length_b   1.000
_cell.length_c   1.000
_cell.angle_alpha   90.00
_cell.angle_beta   90.00
_cell.angle_gamma   90.00
#
_symmetry.space_group_name_H-M   'P 1'
#
loop_
_entity.id
_entity.type
_entity.pdbx_description
1 polymer ?
#
loop_
_entity_poly.entity_id
_entity_poly.type
_entity_poly.pdbx_seq_one_letter_code
_entity_poly.pdbx_strand_id
1 'polypeptide(L)'
;MNKKLAAALSGGAVLVLALTGCTSDEGNPELDAWAKQICDTAPTQNAKIAAADRAITKAAKDSPPEELQKVDAKAFQDLSDGFKARATLLADAGAPPGVEDGAKKQQDAIKKLTALSASYADLKKQMDGLNTKDQGKFASGLSKVGKGMKDVVSQRKSALDALKKLESSGDTKQALLKQEGCKQVAASASAAATDS
;
A
#
# COMPACT_ATOMS: atom_id res chain seq x y z
N MET A 1 -4.10 -9.14 72.10
CA MET A 1 -4.60 -7.77 72.37
C MET A 1 -3.55 -6.84 71.75
N ASN A 2 -3.75 -6.05 70.68
CA ASN A 2 -4.92 -5.35 70.17
C ASN A 2 -5.01 -5.36 68.64
N LYS A 3 -6.27 -5.32 68.19
CA LYS A 3 -6.79 -5.14 66.82
C LYS A 3 -6.41 -3.76 66.26
N LYS A 4 -6.30 -3.61 64.93
CA LYS A 4 -7.21 -2.78 64.09
C LYS A 4 -7.15 -3.23 62.63
N LEU A 5 -8.34 -3.53 62.10
CA LEU A 5 -8.65 -3.76 60.69
C LEU A 5 -8.71 -2.40 59.98
N ALA A 6 -8.22 -2.33 58.75
CA ALA A 6 -8.53 -1.26 57.82
C ALA A 6 -8.75 -1.89 56.44
N ALA A 7 -10.01 -1.97 56.05
CA ALA A 7 -10.44 -2.32 54.71
C ALA A 7 -10.75 -1.03 53.92
N ALA A 8 -10.17 -0.98 52.71
CA ALA A 8 -10.63 -0.41 51.44
C ALA A 8 -11.60 0.79 51.37
N LEU A 9 -11.22 1.76 50.52
CA LEU A 9 -12.04 2.46 49.49
C LEU A 9 -11.07 3.26 48.60
N SER A 10 -10.74 2.76 47.40
CA SER A 10 -11.32 3.15 46.10
C SER A 10 -10.75 4.46 45.53
N GLY A 11 -9.87 4.33 44.53
CA GLY A 11 -9.30 5.47 43.80
C GLY A 11 -8.32 5.03 42.72
N GLY A 12 -8.70 4.07 41.88
CA GLY A 12 -7.89 3.63 40.75
C GLY A 12 -8.80 3.15 39.64
N ALA A 13 -9.23 4.07 38.77
CA ALA A 13 -9.88 3.71 37.52
C ALA A 13 -8.81 3.14 36.58
N VAL A 14 -8.44 1.89 36.79
CA VAL A 14 -7.83 1.08 35.74
C VAL A 14 -9.00 0.65 34.86
N LEU A 15 -9.16 1.30 33.71
CA LEU A 15 -9.97 0.81 32.60
C LEU A 15 -9.37 -0.52 32.14
N VAL A 16 -9.71 -1.60 32.86
CA VAL A 16 -9.55 -2.96 32.37
C VAL A 16 -10.68 -3.15 31.36
N LEU A 17 -10.36 -3.01 30.07
CA LEU A 17 -11.22 -3.46 28.98
C LEU A 17 -11.39 -4.97 29.12
N ALA A 18 -12.44 -5.36 29.85
CA ALA A 18 -12.93 -6.72 29.89
C ALA A 18 -13.51 -7.04 28.51
N LEU A 19 -12.71 -7.70 27.66
CA LEU A 19 -13.18 -8.36 26.44
C LEU A 19 -14.00 -9.61 26.82
N THR A 20 -15.23 -9.40 27.27
CA THR A 20 -16.26 -10.44 27.23
C THR A 20 -16.93 -10.37 25.87
N GLY A 21 -16.82 -11.46 25.11
CA GLY A 21 -17.44 -11.58 23.81
C GLY A 21 -18.98 -11.55 23.85
N CYS A 22 -19.53 -11.26 22.67
CA CYS A 22 -20.89 -11.55 22.22
C CYS A 22 -22.00 -10.54 22.61
N THR A 23 -22.12 -9.47 21.82
CA THR A 23 -23.44 -8.96 21.38
C THR A 23 -23.36 -8.60 19.90
N SER A 24 -24.11 -9.34 19.10
CA SER A 24 -24.42 -9.04 17.71
C SER A 24 -24.98 -7.61 17.59
N ASP A 25 -24.54 -6.86 16.57
CA ASP A 25 -24.98 -5.51 16.17
C ASP A 25 -24.25 -4.27 16.73
N GLU A 26 -23.17 -4.44 17.51
CA GLU A 26 -22.23 -3.33 17.75
C GLU A 26 -20.93 -3.58 16.97
N GLY A 27 -20.64 -2.72 15.98
CA GLY A 27 -19.49 -2.88 15.09
C GLY A 27 -18.14 -2.92 15.82
N ASN A 28 -17.06 -3.19 15.08
CA ASN A 28 -15.70 -3.16 15.62
C ASN A 28 -15.06 -1.77 15.42
N PRO A 29 -15.10 -0.86 16.41
CA PRO A 29 -14.59 0.50 16.26
C PRO A 29 -13.07 0.56 16.04
N GLU A 30 -12.32 -0.40 16.56
CA GLU A 30 -10.87 -0.48 16.33
C GLU A 30 -10.56 -0.84 14.88
N LEU A 31 -11.36 -1.73 14.28
CA LEU A 31 -11.25 -2.08 12.86
C LEU A 31 -11.71 -0.94 11.95
N ASP A 32 -12.75 -0.21 12.34
CA ASP A 32 -13.19 1.00 11.61
C ASP A 32 -12.11 2.11 11.70
N ALA A 33 -11.43 2.28 12.84
CA ALA A 33 -10.31 3.21 12.99
C ALA A 33 -9.08 2.79 12.18
N TRP A 34 -8.74 1.49 12.20
CA TRP A 34 -7.70 0.92 11.33
C TRP A 34 -8.02 1.18 9.86
N ALA A 35 -9.25 0.91 9.44
CA ALA A 35 -9.69 1.14 8.06
C ALA A 35 -9.59 2.63 7.70
N LYS A 36 -9.98 3.53 8.60
CA LYS A 36 -9.84 4.97 8.39
C LYS A 36 -8.39 5.39 8.14
N GLN A 37 -7.45 4.92 8.97
CA GLN A 37 -6.02 5.20 8.78
C GLN A 37 -5.52 4.76 7.40
N ILE A 38 -5.93 3.56 6.95
CA ILE A 38 -5.56 3.06 5.62
C ILE A 38 -6.20 3.91 4.50
N CYS A 39 -7.50 4.20 4.63
CA CYS A 39 -8.28 4.85 3.58
C CYS A 39 -8.02 6.36 3.45
N ASP A 40 -7.63 7.05 4.51
CA ASP A 40 -7.38 8.50 4.47
C ASP A 40 -6.20 8.87 3.54
N THR A 41 -5.23 7.97 3.37
CA THR A 41 -4.05 8.21 2.52
C THR A 41 -4.13 7.54 1.14
N ALA A 42 -5.06 6.59 0.97
CA ALA A 42 -5.18 5.79 -0.25
C ALA A 42 -5.43 6.63 -1.52
N PRO A 43 -6.29 7.68 -1.52
CA PRO A 43 -6.51 8.51 -2.71
C PRO A 43 -5.23 9.15 -3.25
N THR A 44 -4.43 9.78 -2.38
CA THR A 44 -3.21 10.48 -2.78
C THR A 44 -2.16 9.52 -3.34
N GLN A 45 -1.94 8.37 -2.68
CA GLN A 45 -0.96 7.40 -3.14
C GLN A 45 -1.38 6.73 -4.46
N ASN A 46 -2.67 6.42 -4.62
CA ASN A 46 -3.18 5.84 -5.86
C ASN A 46 -3.14 6.84 -7.03
N ALA A 47 -3.42 8.12 -6.78
CA ALA A 47 -3.27 9.17 -7.79
C ALA A 47 -1.81 9.31 -8.25
N LYS A 48 -0.85 9.21 -7.32
CA LYS A 48 0.59 9.23 -7.63
C LYS A 48 1.00 8.04 -8.49
N ILE A 49 0.56 6.82 -8.14
CA ILE A 49 0.84 5.60 -8.93
C ILE A 49 0.24 5.72 -10.34
N ALA A 50 -1.03 6.15 -10.44
CA ALA A 50 -1.70 6.31 -11.73
C ALA A 50 -1.04 7.39 -12.60
N ALA A 51 -0.57 8.49 -12.00
CA ALA A 51 0.16 9.53 -12.72
C ALA A 51 1.51 9.02 -13.25
N ALA A 52 2.23 8.23 -12.46
CA ALA A 52 3.49 7.61 -12.89
C ALA A 52 3.28 6.62 -14.04
N ASP A 53 2.26 5.75 -13.94
CA ASP A 53 1.92 4.81 -15.01
C ASP A 53 1.53 5.54 -16.31
N ARG A 54 0.73 6.62 -16.23
CA ARG A 54 0.41 7.46 -17.40
C ARG A 54 1.63 8.15 -17.99
N ALA A 55 2.55 8.61 -17.16
CA ALA A 55 3.79 9.26 -17.62
C ALA A 55 4.65 8.29 -18.44
N ILE A 56 4.82 7.05 -17.96
CA ILE A 56 5.54 5.98 -18.68
C ILE A 56 4.87 5.69 -20.03
N THR A 57 3.54 5.48 -20.03
CA THR A 57 2.80 5.20 -21.28
C THR A 57 2.92 6.34 -22.29
N LYS A 58 2.91 7.60 -21.82
CA LYS A 58 3.07 8.77 -22.69
C LYS A 58 4.48 8.85 -23.26
N ALA A 59 5.51 8.69 -22.43
CA ALA A 59 6.90 8.81 -22.86
C ALA A 59 7.31 7.70 -23.85
N ALA A 60 6.77 6.49 -23.66
CA ALA A 60 7.06 5.34 -24.52
C ALA A 60 6.61 5.50 -25.98
N LYS A 61 5.72 6.46 -26.29
CA LYS A 61 5.21 6.66 -27.66
C LYS A 61 6.19 7.44 -28.54
N ASP A 62 6.67 8.59 -28.08
CA ASP A 62 7.37 9.55 -28.95
C ASP A 62 8.52 10.33 -28.29
N SER A 63 8.91 10.02 -27.05
CA SER A 63 9.94 10.82 -26.36
C SER A 63 11.36 10.50 -26.87
N PRO A 64 12.22 11.52 -27.11
CA PRO A 64 13.63 11.31 -27.41
C PRO A 64 14.36 10.67 -26.20
N PRO A 65 15.53 10.02 -26.39
CA PRO A 65 16.21 9.24 -25.36
C PRO A 65 16.40 9.95 -24.01
N GLU A 66 16.77 11.23 -24.03
CA GLU A 66 16.98 12.02 -22.81
C GLU A 66 15.66 12.29 -22.05
N GLU A 67 14.58 12.59 -22.78
CA GLU A 67 13.28 12.80 -22.18
C GLU A 67 12.72 11.49 -21.64
N LEU A 68 12.79 10.41 -22.42
CA LEU A 68 12.36 9.08 -22.01
C LEU A 68 13.09 8.66 -20.73
N GLN A 69 14.41 8.84 -20.67
CA GLN A 69 15.20 8.58 -19.47
C GLN A 69 14.68 9.35 -18.25
N LYS A 70 14.52 10.67 -18.37
CA LYS A 70 14.12 11.51 -17.24
C LYS A 70 12.71 11.15 -16.76
N VAL A 71 11.77 10.97 -17.69
CA VAL A 71 10.37 10.67 -17.36
C VAL A 71 10.25 9.29 -16.72
N ASP A 72 10.83 8.25 -17.32
CA ASP A 72 10.74 6.89 -16.79
C ASP A 72 11.48 6.74 -15.46
N ALA A 73 12.66 7.36 -15.31
CA ALA A 73 13.38 7.35 -14.03
C ALA A 73 12.55 8.01 -12.91
N LYS A 74 11.91 9.15 -13.20
CA LYS A 74 11.02 9.81 -12.25
C LYS A 74 9.79 8.95 -11.95
N ALA A 75 9.18 8.34 -12.96
CA ALA A 75 8.01 7.48 -12.75
C ALA A 75 8.35 6.25 -11.90
N PHE A 76 9.50 5.60 -12.15
CA PHE A 76 9.98 4.49 -11.32
C PHE A 76 10.28 4.94 -9.88
N GLN A 77 10.82 6.14 -9.67
CA GLN A 77 10.95 6.72 -8.33
C GLN A 77 9.58 6.87 -7.66
N ASP A 78 8.62 7.49 -8.36
CA ASP A 78 7.28 7.75 -7.81
C ASP A 78 6.55 6.44 -7.45
N LEU A 79 6.70 5.39 -8.26
CA LEU A 79 6.19 4.05 -7.99
C LEU A 79 6.89 3.41 -6.80
N SER A 80 8.22 3.49 -6.73
CA SER A 80 9.01 2.98 -5.61
C SER A 80 8.55 3.60 -4.29
N ASP A 81 8.43 4.93 -4.25
CA ASP A 81 8.01 5.67 -3.07
C ASP A 81 6.55 5.38 -2.70
N GLY A 82 5.65 5.30 -3.70
CA GLY A 82 4.24 5.02 -3.47
C GLY A 82 4.01 3.64 -2.84
N PHE A 83 4.66 2.60 -3.37
CA PHE A 83 4.56 1.25 -2.79
C PHE A 83 5.24 1.15 -1.42
N LYS A 84 6.36 1.88 -1.21
CA LYS A 84 7.00 1.98 0.12
C LYS A 84 6.09 2.63 1.14
N ALA A 85 5.49 3.77 0.78
CA ALA A 85 4.57 4.50 1.66
C ALA A 85 3.38 3.63 2.06
N ARG A 86 2.83 2.83 1.13
CA ARG A 86 1.76 1.88 1.45
C ARG A 86 2.22 0.76 2.39
N ALA A 87 3.44 0.24 2.20
CA ALA A 87 4.01 -0.76 3.11
C ALA A 87 4.22 -0.19 4.53
N THR A 88 4.77 1.02 4.63
CA THR A 88 4.96 1.73 5.90
C THR A 88 3.63 2.00 6.59
N LEU A 89 2.63 2.49 5.86
CA LEU A 89 1.30 2.72 6.41
C LEU A 89 0.68 1.45 7.02
N LEU A 90 0.81 0.31 6.34
CA LEU A 90 0.33 -0.98 6.86
C LEU A 90 1.12 -1.43 8.10
N ALA A 91 2.42 -1.15 8.13
CA ALA A 91 3.25 -1.46 9.30
C ALA A 91 2.82 -0.61 10.50
N ASP A 92 2.63 0.69 10.29
CA ASP A 92 2.23 1.66 11.32
C ASP A 92 0.81 1.42 11.82
N ALA A 93 -0.13 1.03 10.94
CA ALA A 93 -1.49 0.68 11.32
C ALA A 93 -1.59 -0.64 12.08
N GLY A 94 -0.58 -1.51 11.95
CA GLY A 94 -0.62 -2.86 12.50
C GLY A 94 -1.61 -3.79 11.78
N ALA A 95 -1.84 -4.95 12.37
CA ALA A 95 -2.81 -5.92 11.86
C ALA A 95 -4.25 -5.42 12.04
N PRO A 96 -5.17 -5.70 11.11
CA PRO A 96 -6.58 -5.35 11.29
C PRO A 96 -7.16 -6.05 12.53
N PRO A 97 -7.66 -5.30 13.52
CA PRO A 97 -8.15 -5.86 14.79
C PRO A 97 -9.31 -6.83 14.62
N GLY A 98 -9.28 -7.95 15.33
CA GLY A 98 -10.36 -8.95 15.32
C GLY A 98 -10.48 -9.78 14.04
N VAL A 99 -9.53 -9.67 13.11
CA VAL A 99 -9.58 -10.38 11.82
C VAL A 99 -8.70 -11.62 11.84
N GLU A 100 -9.30 -12.77 11.48
CA GLU A 100 -8.58 -14.04 11.36
C GLU A 100 -7.42 -13.95 10.35
N ASP A 101 -6.25 -14.42 10.78
CA ASP A 101 -4.98 -14.32 10.05
C ASP A 101 -4.58 -12.88 9.68
N GLY A 102 -5.17 -11.86 10.31
CA GLY A 102 -4.94 -10.45 10.00
C GLY A 102 -3.47 -10.06 10.01
N ALA A 103 -2.74 -10.48 11.06
CA ALA A 103 -1.30 -10.21 11.18
C ALA A 103 -0.47 -10.89 10.08
N LYS A 104 -0.78 -12.15 9.75
CA LYS A 104 -0.09 -12.89 8.70
C LYS A 104 -0.32 -12.27 7.32
N LYS A 105 -1.58 -11.90 7.02
CA LYS A 105 -1.95 -11.22 5.77
C LYS A 105 -1.29 -9.84 5.67
N GLN A 106 -1.24 -9.09 6.77
CA GLN A 106 -0.60 -7.77 6.84
C GLN A 106 0.91 -7.88 6.59
N GLN A 107 1.60 -8.81 7.24
CA GLN A 107 3.02 -9.05 7.00
C GLN A 107 3.34 -9.49 5.57
N ASP A 108 2.52 -10.38 4.97
CA ASP A 108 2.70 -10.78 3.56
C ASP A 108 2.56 -9.58 2.61
N ALA A 109 1.55 -8.73 2.83
CA ALA A 109 1.35 -7.51 2.05
C ALA A 109 2.55 -6.55 2.19
N ILE A 110 2.99 -6.26 3.42
CA ILE A 110 4.15 -5.39 3.69
C ILE A 110 5.40 -5.91 2.99
N LYS A 111 5.69 -7.20 3.14
CA LYS A 111 6.87 -7.84 2.54
C LYS A 111 6.88 -7.66 1.03
N LYS A 112 5.75 -7.95 0.37
CA LYS A 112 5.63 -7.87 -1.09
C LYS A 112 5.65 -6.45 -1.61
N LEU A 113 5.01 -5.51 -0.92
CA LEU A 113 5.05 -4.09 -1.27
C LEU A 113 6.46 -3.49 -1.12
N THR A 114 7.18 -3.88 -0.06
CA THR A 114 8.56 -3.46 0.17
C THR A 114 9.49 -4.01 -0.92
N ALA A 115 9.34 -5.29 -1.27
CA ALA A 115 10.10 -5.90 -2.35
C ALA A 115 9.82 -5.22 -3.71
N LEU A 116 8.55 -4.96 -4.01
CA LEU A 116 8.14 -4.27 -5.22
C LEU A 116 8.71 -2.84 -5.29
N SER A 117 8.67 -2.10 -4.18
CA SER A 117 9.27 -0.78 -4.07
C SER A 117 10.76 -0.82 -4.40
N ALA A 118 11.49 -1.79 -3.87
CA ALA A 118 12.92 -1.97 -4.14
C ALA A 118 13.19 -2.29 -5.61
N SER A 119 12.37 -3.11 -6.25
CA SER A 119 12.53 -3.42 -7.68
C SER A 119 12.23 -2.22 -8.58
N TYR A 120 11.28 -1.35 -8.23
CA TYR A 120 11.13 -0.06 -8.93
C TYR A 120 12.32 0.88 -8.73
N ALA A 121 12.90 0.93 -7.53
CA ALA A 121 14.12 1.70 -7.29
C ALA A 121 15.30 1.16 -8.11
N ASP A 122 15.36 -0.15 -8.36
CA ASP A 122 16.37 -0.74 -9.24
C ASP A 122 16.14 -0.37 -10.72
N LEU A 123 14.89 -0.44 -11.21
CA LEU A 123 14.55 0.03 -12.55
C LEU A 123 14.90 1.50 -12.76
N LYS A 124 14.66 2.35 -11.75
CA LYS A 124 15.12 3.75 -11.76
C LYS A 124 16.63 3.83 -11.98
N LYS A 125 17.43 3.11 -11.20
CA LYS A 125 18.90 3.13 -11.33
C LYS A 125 19.35 2.67 -12.72
N GLN A 126 18.71 1.63 -13.26
CA GLN A 126 18.99 1.18 -14.63
C GLN A 126 18.64 2.27 -15.65
N MET A 127 17.54 2.99 -15.43
CA MET A 127 17.12 4.09 -16.30
C MET A 127 18.09 5.28 -16.24
N ASP A 128 18.48 5.71 -15.04
CA ASP A 128 19.48 6.76 -14.82
C ASP A 128 20.83 6.41 -15.47
N GLY A 129 21.17 5.12 -15.54
CA GLY A 129 22.40 4.61 -16.13
C GLY A 129 22.40 4.50 -17.65
N LEU A 130 21.29 4.80 -18.34
CA LEU A 130 21.25 4.73 -19.80
C LEU A 130 22.12 5.82 -20.45
N ASN A 131 22.79 5.46 -21.54
CA ASN A 131 23.57 6.41 -22.32
C ASN A 131 22.68 7.08 -23.37
N THR A 132 22.22 8.31 -23.11
CA THR A 132 21.33 9.06 -24.01
C THR A 132 22.02 9.65 -25.24
N LYS A 133 23.37 9.61 -25.29
CA LYS A 133 24.18 10.17 -26.38
C LYS A 133 24.55 9.14 -27.45
N ASP A 134 24.33 7.85 -27.17
CA ASP A 134 24.64 6.73 -28.05
C ASP A 134 23.38 5.87 -28.20
N GLN A 135 22.73 5.94 -29.36
CA GLN A 135 21.45 5.28 -29.60
C GLN A 135 21.55 3.74 -29.47
N GLY A 136 22.66 3.15 -29.89
CA GLY A 136 22.86 1.69 -29.79
C GLY A 136 22.99 1.24 -28.33
N LYS A 137 23.76 1.99 -27.53
CA LYS A 137 23.88 1.73 -26.08
C LYS A 137 22.59 2.04 -25.34
N PHE A 138 21.89 3.10 -25.72
CA PHE A 138 20.59 3.44 -25.16
C PHE A 138 19.59 2.30 -25.38
N ALA A 139 19.43 1.84 -26.61
CA ALA A 139 18.51 0.75 -26.95
C ALA A 139 18.89 -0.56 -26.24
N SER A 140 20.18 -0.89 -26.17
CA SER A 140 20.66 -2.08 -25.44
C SER A 140 20.36 -2.00 -23.94
N GLY A 141 20.60 -0.84 -23.32
CA GLY A 141 20.27 -0.62 -21.92
C GLY A 141 18.77 -0.62 -21.65
N LEU A 142 17.97 0.01 -22.52
CA LEU A 142 16.51 0.01 -22.44
C LEU A 142 15.94 -1.41 -22.57
N SER A 143 16.54 -2.27 -23.40
CA SER A 143 16.19 -3.70 -23.46
C SER A 143 16.44 -4.42 -22.13
N LYS A 144 17.44 -4.02 -21.33
CA LYS A 144 17.66 -4.57 -19.98
C LYS A 144 16.60 -4.08 -19.00
N VAL A 145 16.28 -2.79 -19.02
CA VAL A 145 15.17 -2.21 -18.24
C VAL A 145 13.86 -2.94 -18.55
N GLY A 146 13.56 -3.16 -19.84
CA GLY A 146 12.38 -3.89 -20.28
C GLY A 146 12.31 -5.35 -19.81
N LYS A 147 13.46 -6.02 -19.62
CA LYS A 147 13.50 -7.35 -18.98
C LYS A 147 13.15 -7.26 -17.49
N GLY A 148 13.77 -6.33 -16.76
CA GLY A 148 13.45 -6.10 -15.35
C GLY A 148 11.98 -5.72 -15.14
N MET A 149 11.39 -4.96 -16.06
CA MET A 149 9.97 -4.61 -16.01
C MET A 149 9.06 -5.85 -16.04
N LYS A 150 9.40 -6.91 -16.78
CA LYS A 150 8.60 -8.16 -16.79
C LYS A 150 8.54 -8.80 -15.41
N ASP A 151 9.64 -8.79 -14.68
CA ASP A 151 9.70 -9.32 -13.31
C ASP A 151 8.88 -8.43 -12.37
N VAL A 152 9.02 -7.12 -12.50
CA VAL A 152 8.26 -6.14 -11.71
C VAL A 152 6.75 -6.23 -11.95
N VAL A 153 6.28 -6.52 -13.16
CA VAL A 153 4.85 -6.76 -13.44
C VAL A 153 4.34 -7.95 -12.62
N SER A 154 5.09 -9.05 -12.58
CA SER A 154 4.72 -10.24 -11.81
C SER A 154 4.73 -9.97 -10.30
N GLN A 155 5.72 -9.22 -9.81
CA GLN A 155 5.79 -8.78 -8.42
C GLN A 155 4.64 -7.84 -8.05
N ARG A 156 4.29 -6.89 -8.94
CA ARG A 156 3.17 -5.95 -8.75
C ARG A 156 1.88 -6.73 -8.57
N LYS A 157 1.61 -7.70 -9.45
CA LYS A 157 0.45 -8.59 -9.32
C LYS A 157 0.43 -9.30 -7.96
N SER A 158 1.54 -9.92 -7.56
CA SER A 158 1.67 -10.63 -6.28
C SER A 158 1.42 -9.72 -5.06
N ALA A 159 1.95 -8.49 -5.08
CA ALA A 159 1.74 -7.50 -4.02
C ALA A 159 0.29 -7.04 -3.94
N LEU A 160 -0.35 -6.75 -5.08
CA LEU A 160 -1.76 -6.36 -5.14
C LEU A 160 -2.68 -7.52 -4.73
N ASP A 161 -2.35 -8.77 -5.06
CA ASP A 161 -3.10 -9.94 -4.62
C ASP A 161 -3.00 -10.14 -3.09
N ALA A 162 -1.83 -9.88 -2.49
CA ALA A 162 -1.65 -9.93 -1.03
C ALA A 162 -2.47 -8.85 -0.31
N LEU A 163 -2.45 -7.61 -0.85
CA LEU A 163 -3.31 -6.53 -0.40
C LEU A 163 -4.79 -6.89 -0.50
N LYS A 164 -5.23 -7.40 -1.65
CA LYS A 164 -6.61 -7.82 -1.83
C LYS A 164 -7.03 -8.88 -0.82
N LYS A 165 -6.16 -9.84 -0.49
CA LYS A 165 -6.44 -10.86 0.55
C LYS A 165 -6.59 -10.26 1.95
N LEU A 166 -5.77 -9.27 2.29
CA LEU A 166 -5.89 -8.51 3.54
C LEU A 166 -7.23 -7.75 3.58
N GLU A 167 -7.54 -7.03 2.51
CA GLU A 167 -8.67 -6.08 2.44
C GLU A 167 -10.03 -6.76 2.20
N SER A 168 -10.08 -7.91 1.53
CA SER A 168 -11.34 -8.57 1.14
C SER A 168 -11.90 -9.54 2.19
N SER A 169 -11.26 -9.65 3.36
CA SER A 169 -11.67 -10.59 4.41
C SER A 169 -12.83 -9.99 5.23
N GLY A 170 -14.01 -10.64 5.18
CA GLY A 170 -15.13 -10.41 6.12
C GLY A 170 -15.34 -8.95 6.54
N ASP A 171 -15.17 -8.69 7.84
CA ASP A 171 -15.39 -7.38 8.45
C ASP A 171 -14.38 -6.32 8.00
N THR A 172 -13.15 -6.70 7.61
CA THR A 172 -12.17 -5.75 7.04
C THR A 172 -12.74 -5.08 5.80
N LYS A 173 -13.36 -5.86 4.92
CA LYS A 173 -13.95 -5.33 3.69
C LYS A 173 -15.07 -4.34 4.02
N GLN A 174 -15.91 -4.68 4.99
CA GLN A 174 -17.00 -3.79 5.41
C GLN A 174 -16.47 -2.50 6.01
N ALA A 175 -15.48 -2.59 6.92
CA ALA A 175 -14.85 -1.43 7.55
C ALA A 175 -14.21 -0.50 6.53
N LEU A 176 -13.48 -1.03 5.54
CA LEU A 176 -12.88 -0.25 4.44
C LEU A 176 -13.95 0.41 3.56
N LEU A 177 -15.03 -0.31 3.22
CA LEU A 177 -16.13 0.22 2.39
C LEU A 177 -16.94 1.32 3.08
N LYS A 178 -16.90 1.43 4.42
CA LYS A 178 -17.51 2.55 5.14
C LYS A 178 -16.71 3.85 4.96
N GLN A 179 -15.41 3.77 4.70
CA GLN A 179 -14.53 4.94 4.67
C GLN A 179 -14.58 5.66 3.32
N GLU A 180 -14.77 6.97 3.35
CA GLU A 180 -14.87 7.80 2.14
C GLU A 180 -13.64 7.71 1.23
N GLY A 181 -12.42 7.73 1.79
CA GLY A 181 -11.20 7.65 1.00
C GLY A 181 -11.09 6.36 0.18
N CYS A 182 -11.53 5.22 0.72
CA CYS A 182 -11.55 3.96 -0.01
C CYS A 182 -12.69 3.89 -1.04
N LYS A 183 -13.85 4.51 -0.78
CA LYS A 183 -14.93 4.64 -1.78
C LYS A 183 -14.46 5.45 -2.99
N GLN A 184 -13.75 6.56 -2.77
CA GLN A 184 -13.18 7.39 -3.84
C GLN A 184 -12.21 6.59 -4.73
N VAL A 185 -11.36 5.78 -4.11
CA VAL A 185 -10.44 4.89 -4.83
C VAL A 185 -11.20 3.87 -5.68
N ALA A 186 -12.22 3.22 -5.12
CA ALA A 186 -13.02 2.24 -5.85
C ALA A 186 -13.72 2.87 -7.08
N ALA A 187 -14.31 4.05 -6.91
CA ALA A 187 -14.95 4.78 -8.01
C ALA A 187 -13.95 5.15 -9.12
N SER A 188 -12.74 5.59 -8.75
CA SER A 188 -11.68 5.94 -9.70
C SER A 188 -11.19 4.74 -10.50
N ALA A 189 -11.10 3.57 -9.86
CA ALA A 189 -10.70 2.32 -10.53
C ALA A 189 -11.78 1.85 -11.53
N SER A 190 -13.06 1.99 -11.19
CA SER A 190 -14.17 1.67 -12.10
C SER A 190 -14.20 2.60 -13.33
N ALA A 191 -13.93 3.89 -13.16
CA ALA A 191 -13.88 4.83 -14.28
C ALA A 191 -12.71 4.54 -15.24
N ALA A 192 -11.54 4.17 -14.73
CA ALA A 192 -10.40 3.79 -15.56
C ALA A 192 -10.64 2.51 -16.39
N ALA A 193 -11.48 1.60 -15.91
CA ALA A 193 -11.84 0.36 -16.59
C ALA A 193 -12.86 0.57 -17.73
N THR A 194 -13.62 1.66 -17.72
CA THR A 194 -14.56 2.00 -18.81
C THR A 194 -13.91 2.82 -19.94
N ASP A 195 -12.76 3.44 -19.69
CA ASP A 195 -11.99 4.23 -20.66
C ASP A 195 -10.84 3.44 -21.36
N SER A 196 -10.68 2.13 -21.06
CA SER A 196 -9.64 1.25 -21.64
C SER A 196 -10.15 0.42 -22.82
#